data_AF-A0A0Q8PAB5-F1
#
_entry.id   AF-A0A0Q8PAB5-F1
#
_cell.length_a   1.000
_cell.length_b   1.000
_cell.length_c   1.000
_cell.angle_alpha   90.00
_cell.angle_beta   90.00
_cell.angle_gamma   90.00
#
_symmetry.space_group_name_H-M   'P 1'
#
loop_
_entity.id
_entity.type
_entity.pdbx_description
1 polymer ?
#
loop_
_entity_poly.entity_id
_entity_poly.type
_entity_poly.pdbx_seq_one_letter_code
_entity_poly.pdbx_strand_id
1 'polypeptide(L)'
;MVSSIVKSTSDLTRIDRAHFRNYSESALQFEVVYYVLTLDFNRYMDIQQEINLAILREFRRLGVDFAFPTRPLYLAQQTFGEKRNLA
;
A
#
# COMPACT_ATOMS: atom_id res chain seq x y z
N MET A 1 6.63 12.76 -6.55
CA MET A 1 5.94 12.91 -5.25
C MET A 1 6.64 12.13 -4.16
N VAL A 2 6.54 10.79 -4.10
CA VAL A 2 7.17 9.99 -3.02
C VAL A 2 8.69 10.18 -2.97
N SER A 3 9.33 10.22 -4.14
CA SER A 3 10.77 10.51 -4.23
C SER A 3 11.15 11.89 -3.66
N SER A 4 10.29 12.88 -3.81
CA SER A 4 10.46 14.22 -3.26
C SER A 4 10.31 14.20 -1.73
N ILE A 5 9.32 13.48 -1.21
CA ILE A 5 9.09 13.32 0.24
C ILE A 5 10.34 12.75 0.91
N VAL A 6 10.87 11.62 0.39
CA VAL A 6 12.08 10.99 0.93
C VAL A 6 13.23 11.99 0.98
N LYS A 7 13.50 12.70 -0.13
CA LYS A 7 14.59 13.69 -0.20
C LYS A 7 14.40 14.87 0.75
N SER A 8 13.16 15.32 0.97
CA SER A 8 12.89 16.47 1.85
C SER A 8 12.88 16.13 3.33
N THR A 9 12.72 14.85 3.70
CA THR A 9 12.63 14.45 5.11
C THR A 9 13.97 14.57 5.83
N SER A 10 15.09 14.22 5.18
CA SER A 10 16.40 14.29 5.82
C SER A 10 17.53 14.27 4.80
N ASP A 11 18.57 15.06 5.05
CA ASP A 11 19.82 15.06 4.27
C ASP A 11 20.60 13.74 4.36
N LEU A 12 20.26 12.89 5.34
CA LEU A 12 20.81 11.55 5.47
C LEU A 12 20.11 10.53 4.58
N THR A 13 19.20 10.93 3.70
CA THR A 13 18.52 10.01 2.79
C THR A 13 19.11 10.08 1.39
N ARG A 14 19.27 8.91 0.76
CA ARG A 14 19.66 8.81 -0.66
C ARG A 14 18.69 7.91 -1.38
N ILE A 15 17.94 8.49 -2.31
CA ILE A 15 17.03 7.71 -3.14
C ILE A 15 17.81 6.90 -4.18
N ASP A 16 17.33 5.69 -4.44
CA ASP A 16 17.79 4.84 -5.54
C ASP A 16 16.74 4.83 -6.65
N ARG A 17 15.52 4.37 -6.34
CA ARG A 17 14.44 4.21 -7.32
C ARG A 17 13.06 4.45 -6.73
N ALA A 18 12.14 4.85 -7.59
CA ALA A 18 10.71 4.95 -7.29
C ALA A 18 9.92 4.65 -8.57
N HIS A 19 9.31 3.46 -8.63
CA HIS A 19 8.63 2.98 -9.83
C HIS A 19 7.22 2.48 -9.52
N PHE A 20 6.30 2.71 -10.46
CA PHE A 20 5.09 1.90 -10.55
C PHE A 20 5.52 0.52 -11.04
N ARG A 21 5.42 -0.49 -10.16
CA ARG A 21 6.00 -1.82 -10.38
C ARG A 21 5.05 -2.69 -11.19
N ASN A 22 3.81 -2.82 -10.74
CA ASN A 22 2.80 -3.67 -11.37
C ASN A 22 1.40 -3.43 -10.79
N TYR A 23 0.40 -3.99 -11.47
CA TYR A 23 -0.92 -4.26 -10.91
C TYR A 23 -0.85 -5.53 -10.06
N SER A 24 -1.48 -5.52 -8.87
CA SER A 24 -1.75 -6.71 -8.07
C SER A 24 -3.25 -7.02 -8.05
N GLU A 25 -3.64 -8.11 -7.36
CA GLU A 25 -5.03 -8.56 -7.25
C GLU A 25 -6.01 -7.47 -6.76
N SER A 26 -5.54 -6.56 -5.91
CA SER A 26 -6.37 -5.52 -5.28
C SER A 26 -5.72 -4.13 -5.22
N ALA A 27 -4.54 -3.94 -5.81
CA ALA A 27 -3.80 -2.68 -5.66
C ALA A 27 -2.90 -2.33 -6.86
N LEU A 28 -2.59 -1.04 -6.98
CA LEU A 28 -1.44 -0.55 -7.74
C LEU A 28 -0.20 -0.63 -6.84
N GLN A 29 0.82 -1.39 -7.24
CA GLN A 29 2.04 -1.51 -6.46
C GLN A 29 3.11 -0.52 -6.93
N PHE A 30 3.56 0.33 -6.02
CA PHE A 30 4.73 1.19 -6.20
C PHE A 30 5.88 0.65 -5.36
N GLU A 31 7.07 0.59 -5.94
CA GLU A 31 8.31 0.23 -5.24
C GLU A 31 9.16 1.48 -5.08
N VAL A 32 9.58 1.76 -3.84
CA VAL A 32 10.45 2.88 -3.51
C VAL A 32 11.61 2.35 -2.71
N VAL A 33 12.83 2.58 -3.19
CA VAL A 33 14.07 2.18 -2.53
C VAL A 33 14.93 3.39 -2.27
N TYR A 34 15.37 3.50 -1.03
CA TYR A 34 16.25 4.55 -0.54
C TYR A 34 17.14 3.99 0.56
N TYR A 35 18.24 4.69 0.82
CA TYR A 35 19.18 4.41 1.88
C TYR A 35 19.11 5.54 2.91
N VAL A 36 19.20 5.19 4.19
CA VAL A 36 19.48 6.15 5.26
C VAL A 36 20.95 6.01 5.63
N LEU A 37 21.71 7.08 5.47
CA LEU A 37 23.17 7.13 5.58
C LEU A 37 23.61 7.33 7.04
N THR A 38 23.12 6.47 7.93
CA THR A 38 23.48 6.46 9.36
C THR A 38 23.63 5.03 9.87
N LEU A 39 24.53 4.83 10.83
CA LEU A 39 24.69 3.58 11.57
C LEU A 39 23.89 3.59 12.89
N ASP A 40 23.42 4.76 13.33
CA ASP A 40 22.54 4.89 14.50
C ASP A 40 21.15 4.37 14.16
N PHE A 41 20.76 3.27 14.80
CA PHE A 41 19.48 2.62 14.56
C PHE A 41 18.29 3.47 14.99
N ASN A 42 18.37 4.21 16.09
CA ASN A 42 17.26 5.06 16.53
C ASN A 42 17.03 6.17 15.50
N ARG A 43 18.12 6.82 15.07
CA ARG A 43 18.05 7.85 14.03
C ARG A 43 17.55 7.30 12.70
N TYR A 44 17.96 6.09 12.33
CA TYR A 44 17.43 5.37 11.16
C TYR A 44 15.91 5.20 11.26
N MET A 45 15.42 4.70 12.40
CA MET A 45 14.00 4.42 12.62
C MET A 45 13.17 5.70 12.65
N ASP A 46 13.68 6.78 13.25
CA ASP A 46 13.02 8.09 13.27
C ASP A 46 12.81 8.64 11.85
N ILE A 47 13.86 8.60 11.02
CA ILE A 47 13.79 9.05 9.62
C ILE A 47 12.80 8.18 8.82
N GLN A 48 12.85 6.86 8.99
CA GLN A 48 11.92 5.96 8.30
C GLN A 48 10.46 6.25 8.70
N GLN A 49 10.21 6.46 10.00
CA GLN A 49 8.88 6.81 10.50
C GLN A 49 8.39 8.13 9.89
N GLU A 50 9.25 9.15 9.86
CA GLU A 50 8.90 10.46 9.31
C GLU A 50 8.53 10.36 7.82
N ILE A 51 9.32 9.62 7.03
CA ILE A 51 9.02 9.33 5.62
C ILE A 51 7.65 8.64 5.49
N ASN A 52 7.41 7.58 6.24
CA ASN A 52 6.16 6.81 6.17
C ASN A 52 4.94 7.66 6.53
N LEU A 53 5.03 8.48 7.58
CA LEU A 53 3.95 9.38 7.98
C LEU A 53 3.73 10.50 6.96
N ALA A 54 4.79 11.05 6.36
CA ALA A 54 4.67 12.06 5.32
C ALA A 54 3.99 11.49 4.06
N ILE A 55 4.34 10.27 3.64
CA ILE A 55 3.65 9.55 2.56
C ILE A 55 2.17 9.37 2.91
N LEU A 56 1.86 8.86 4.11
CA LEU A 56 0.47 8.66 4.54
C LEU A 56 -0.35 9.96 4.50
N ARG A 57 0.21 11.06 5.02
CA ARG A 57 -0.46 12.38 5.01
C ARG A 57 -0.70 12.88 3.59
N GLU A 58 0.29 12.77 2.71
CA GLU A 58 0.17 13.27 1.34
C GLU A 58 -0.83 12.46 0.52
N PHE A 59 -0.84 11.14 0.66
CA PHE A 59 -1.84 10.29 0.00
C PHE A 59 -3.26 10.58 0.48
N ARG A 60 -3.45 10.75 1.80
CA ARG A 60 -4.74 11.18 2.37
C ARG A 60 -5.17 12.54 1.83
N ARG A 61 -4.25 13.50 1.73
CA ARG A 61 -4.52 14.84 1.18
C ARG A 61 -4.98 14.77 -0.29
N LEU A 62 -4.47 13.81 -1.05
CA LEU A 62 -4.85 13.56 -2.44
C LEU A 62 -6.12 12.72 -2.60
N GLY A 63 -6.74 12.27 -1.49
CA GLY A 63 -7.90 11.37 -1.54
C GLY A 63 -7.54 9.97 -2.05
N VAL A 64 -6.28 9.56 -1.92
CA VAL A 64 -5.82 8.23 -2.29
C VAL A 64 -5.89 7.31 -1.07
N ASP A 65 -6.76 6.32 -1.15
CA ASP A 65 -6.87 5.28 -0.13
C ASP A 65 -5.87 4.14 -0.39
N PHE A 66 -5.39 3.54 0.70
CA PHE A 66 -4.57 2.34 0.62
C PHE A 66 -5.45 1.11 0.41
N ALA A 67 -5.05 0.25 -0.52
CA ALA A 67 -5.78 -0.97 -0.83
C ALA A 67 -5.79 -1.93 0.36
N PHE A 68 -6.98 -2.44 0.69
CA PHE A 68 -7.15 -3.59 1.57
C PHE A 68 -7.33 -4.85 0.70
N PRO A 69 -6.83 -6.02 1.12
CA PRO A 69 -7.10 -7.26 0.39
C PRO A 69 -8.61 -7.51 0.27
N THR A 70 -9.15 -7.44 -0.94
CA THR A 70 -10.57 -7.70 -1.22
C THR A 70 -10.77 -9.10 -1.75
N ARG A 71 -11.76 -9.83 -1.24
CA ARG A 71 -12.22 -11.10 -1.82
C ARG A 71 -13.63 -10.93 -2.40
N PRO A 72 -13.84 -11.16 -3.70
CA PRO A 72 -15.19 -11.19 -4.25
C PRO A 72 -15.95 -12.39 -3.68
N LEU A 73 -17.15 -12.15 -3.15
CA LEU A 73 -18.05 -13.20 -2.69
C LEU A 73 -19.14 -13.42 -3.74
N TYR A 74 -19.16 -14.61 -4.33
CA TYR A 74 -20.23 -15.05 -5.23
C TYR A 74 -21.29 -15.80 -4.43
N LEU A 75 -22.48 -15.23 -4.28
CA LEU A 75 -23.61 -15.87 -3.61
C LEU A 75 -24.40 -16.70 -4.63
N ALA A 76 -24.34 -18.03 -4.52
CA ALA A 76 -25.19 -18.91 -5.32
C ALA A 76 -26.57 -19.04 -4.66
N GLN A 77 -27.63 -18.71 -5.38
CA GLN A 77 -29.01 -18.92 -4.91
C GLN A 77 -29.37 -20.38 -5.08
N GLN A 78 -29.45 -21.14 -3.98
CA GLN A 78 -29.95 -22.50 -4.02
C GLN A 78 -31.48 -22.48 -4.12
N THR A 79 -32.01 -22.78 -5.30
CA THR A 79 -33.42 -23.10 -5.48
C THR A 79 -33.69 -24.48 -4.91
N PHE A 80 -34.37 -24.55 -3.77
CA PHE A 80 -34.87 -25.83 -3.24
C PHE A 80 -35.98 -26.34 -4.17
N GLY A 81 -35.68 -27.41 -4.91
CA GLY A 81 -36.64 -28.10 -5.76
C GLY A 81 -37.74 -28.73 -4.91
N GLU A 82 -38.98 -28.30 -5.14
CA GLU A 82 -40.20 -28.96 -4.68
C GLU A 82 -40.18 -30.42 -5.13
N LYS A 83 -39.93 -31.35 -4.21
CA LYS A 83 -40.18 -32.77 -4.45
C LYS A 83 -41.69 -32.96 -4.58
N ARG A 84 -42.23 -32.90 -5.80
CA ARG A 84 -43.58 -33.40 -6.10
C ARG A 84 -43.56 -34.90 -5.84
N ASN A 85 -44.17 -35.32 -4.72
CA ASN A 85 -44.58 -36.70 -4.51
C ASN A 85 -45.56 -37.07 -5.63
N LEU A 86 -45.16 -37.96 -6.53
CA LEU A 86 -46.11 -38.71 -7.36
C LEU A 86 -46.26 -40.09 -6.72
N ALA A 87 -47.49 -40.33 -6.28
CA ALA A 87 -48.03 -41.62 -5.87
C ALA A 87 -48.17 -42.58 -7.06
#